data_AF-A0A7Z9IJ98-F1
#
_entry.id   AF-A0A7Z9IJ98-F1
#
_cell.length_a   1.000
_cell.length_b   1.000
_cell.length_c   1.000
_cell.angle_alpha   90.00
_cell.angle_beta   90.00
_cell.angle_gamma   90.00
#
_symmetry.space_group_name_H-M   'P 1'
#
loop_
_entity.id
_entity.type
_entity.pdbx_description
1 polymer ?
#
loop_
_entity_poly.entity_id
_entity_poly.type
_entity_poly.pdbx_seq_one_letter_code
_entity_poly.pdbx_strand_id
1 'polypeptide(L)'
;SDSGFIYKLYGFDYVRELELLREAGFSPLEVIRAATYHGALQLHKPKGMENDLQFGVLEAGLKADMIVVDHNPLENLKVLYGTGAPMLNDETGELERVGGITYTIKDGIVYDAKKLLEDVRRMVADAKARSITDQEGDH
;
A
#
# COMPACT_ATOMS: atom_id res chain seq x y z
N SER A 1 -11.54 13.35 -4.26
CA SER A 1 -12.11 12.00 -4.11
C SER A 1 -12.32 11.74 -2.64
N ASP A 2 -13.57 11.43 -2.29
CA ASP A 2 -14.11 10.99 -0.99
C ASP A 2 -13.05 10.79 0.13
N SER A 3 -12.61 11.91 0.71
CA SER A 3 -11.43 12.00 1.58
C SER A 3 -11.86 12.10 3.04
N GLY A 4 -12.07 10.95 3.65
CA GLY A 4 -12.35 10.83 5.07
C GLY A 4 -12.59 9.38 5.44
N PHE A 5 -11.78 8.87 6.37
CA PHE A 5 -11.81 7.53 6.97
C PHE A 5 -11.00 6.45 6.26
N ILE A 6 -9.97 6.04 7.00
CA ILE A 6 -8.91 5.06 6.82
C ILE A 6 -9.42 3.60 6.60
N TYR A 7 -10.70 3.41 6.22
CA TYR A 7 -11.38 2.10 6.22
C TYR A 7 -12.03 1.65 4.91
N LYS A 8 -12.07 2.46 3.85
CA LYS A 8 -12.34 1.90 2.50
C LYS A 8 -11.08 1.16 2.08
N LEU A 9 -11.08 -0.17 2.06
CA LEU A 9 -10.33 -1.17 1.24
C LEU A 9 -9.09 -0.77 0.38
N TYR A 10 -8.43 0.36 0.64
CA TYR A 10 -7.42 1.00 -0.20
C TYR A 10 -6.09 0.26 -0.17
N GLY A 11 -5.79 -0.53 0.87
CA GLY A 11 -4.54 -1.30 0.91
C GLY A 11 -4.41 -2.31 -0.23
N PHE A 12 -5.53 -2.83 -0.76
CA PHE A 12 -5.53 -3.83 -1.83
C PHE A 12 -5.78 -3.19 -3.20
N ASP A 13 -6.73 -2.28 -3.32
CA ASP A 13 -7.07 -1.68 -4.63
C ASP A 13 -6.08 -0.58 -5.06
N TYR A 14 -5.32 0.02 -4.15
CA TYR A 14 -4.37 1.08 -4.52
C TYR A 14 -3.28 0.59 -5.47
N VAL A 15 -2.71 -0.60 -5.24
CA VAL A 15 -1.72 -1.17 -6.16
C VAL A 15 -2.33 -1.41 -7.54
N ARG A 16 -3.61 -1.77 -7.59
CA ARG A 16 -4.35 -1.91 -8.85
C ARG A 16 -4.52 -0.56 -9.56
N GLU A 17 -4.76 0.54 -8.85
CA GLU A 17 -4.77 1.88 -9.44
C GLU A 17 -3.41 2.22 -10.09
N LEU A 18 -2.29 1.82 -9.46
CA LEU A 18 -0.95 1.99 -10.05
C LEU A 18 -0.79 1.17 -11.34
N GLU A 19 -1.29 -0.06 -11.36
CA GLU A 19 -1.30 -0.90 -12.56
C GLU A 19 -2.13 -0.27 -13.68
N LEU A 20 -3.30 0.30 -13.36
CA LEU A 20 -4.13 1.00 -14.35
C LEU A 20 -3.42 2.23 -14.95
N LEU A 21 -2.65 2.98 -14.16
CA LEU A 21 -1.84 4.08 -14.69
C LEU A 21 -0.73 3.57 -15.63
N ARG A 22 -0.09 2.44 -15.30
CA ARG A 22 0.87 1.79 -16.20
C ARG A 22 0.22 1.33 -17.49
N GLU A 23 -0.96 0.71 -17.42
CA GLU A 23 -1.75 0.28 -18.58
C GLU A 23 -2.20 1.46 -19.44
N ALA A 24 -2.43 2.64 -18.84
CA ALA A 24 -2.71 3.89 -19.54
C ALA A 24 -1.47 4.50 -20.23
N GLY A 25 -0.30 3.87 -20.12
CA GLY A 25 0.92 4.25 -20.84
C GLY A 25 1.97 5.01 -20.02
N PHE A 26 1.76 5.16 -18.71
CA PHE A 26 2.75 5.79 -17.83
C PHE A 26 3.91 4.82 -17.56
N SER A 27 5.13 5.34 -17.52
CA SER A 27 6.27 4.55 -17.03
C SER A 27 6.13 4.26 -15.53
N PRO A 28 6.73 3.17 -14.99
CA PRO A 28 6.64 2.85 -13.57
C PRO A 28 7.08 4.01 -12.65
N LEU A 29 8.09 4.79 -13.06
CA LEU A 29 8.54 5.95 -12.30
C LEU A 29 7.49 7.08 -12.30
N GLU A 30 6.84 7.32 -13.43
CA GLU A 30 5.76 8.32 -13.51
C GLU A 30 4.53 7.88 -12.70
N VAL A 31 4.23 6.59 -12.67
CA VAL A 31 3.19 6.02 -11.80
C VAL A 31 3.50 6.31 -10.34
N ILE A 32 4.72 6.00 -9.87
CA ILE A 32 5.12 6.29 -8.49
C ILE A 32 5.09 7.79 -8.20
N ARG A 33 5.54 8.63 -9.14
CA ARG A 33 5.51 10.10 -8.98
C ARG A 33 4.08 10.65 -8.93
N ALA A 34 3.16 10.09 -9.72
CA ALA A 34 1.72 10.40 -9.67
C ALA A 34 1.12 10.02 -8.31
N ALA A 35 1.47 8.84 -7.82
CA ALA A 35 1.01 8.27 -6.57
C ALA A 35 1.54 8.99 -5.31
N THR A 36 2.67 9.69 -5.40
CA THR A 36 3.37 10.32 -4.27
C THR A 36 3.47 11.83 -4.42
N TYR A 37 4.45 12.33 -5.18
CA TYR A 37 4.76 13.74 -5.35
C TYR A 37 3.56 14.55 -5.84
N HIS A 38 2.86 14.10 -6.89
CA HIS A 38 1.74 14.85 -7.44
C HIS A 38 0.54 14.89 -6.49
N GLY A 39 0.30 13.82 -5.72
CA GLY A 39 -0.68 13.80 -4.65
C GLY A 39 -0.35 14.82 -3.55
N ALA A 40 0.90 14.85 -3.09
CA ALA A 40 1.35 15.83 -2.11
C ALA A 40 1.23 17.26 -2.64
N LEU A 41 1.72 17.51 -3.85
CA LEU A 41 1.66 18.83 -4.49
C LEU A 41 0.21 19.34 -4.57
N GLN A 42 -0.73 18.49 -4.97
CA GLN A 42 -2.14 18.87 -5.09
C GLN A 42 -2.77 19.22 -3.74
N LEU A 43 -2.32 18.61 -2.64
CA LEU A 43 -2.79 18.92 -1.28
C LEU A 43 -2.16 20.21 -0.71
N HIS A 44 -0.96 20.58 -1.15
CA HIS A 44 -0.25 21.78 -0.68
C HIS A 44 -0.62 23.04 -1.48
N LYS A 45 -0.93 22.91 -2.78
CA LYS A 45 -1.31 24.03 -3.67
C LYS A 45 -2.40 24.96 -3.11
N PRO A 46 -3.52 24.47 -2.53
CA PRO A 46 -4.56 25.37 -2.00
C PRO A 46 -4.11 26.23 -0.82
N LYS A 47 -2.99 25.86 -0.18
CA LYS A 47 -2.38 26.57 0.94
C LYS A 47 -1.22 27.48 0.50
N GLY A 48 -0.89 27.53 -0.79
CA GLY A 48 0.28 28.25 -1.31
C GLY A 48 1.62 27.62 -0.88
N MET A 49 1.63 26.32 -0.57
CA MET A 49 2.78 25.58 -0.05
C MET A 49 3.40 24.64 -1.10
N GLU A 50 3.20 24.89 -2.40
CA GLU A 50 3.74 24.05 -3.48
C GLU A 50 5.27 23.92 -3.49
N ASN A 51 5.98 24.90 -2.90
CA ASN A 51 7.43 24.91 -2.76
C ASN A 51 7.92 24.43 -1.38
N ASP A 52 7.00 23.98 -0.52
CA ASP A 52 7.28 23.54 0.87
C ASP A 52 6.48 22.27 1.19
N LEU A 53 6.76 21.22 0.41
CA LEU A 53 6.12 19.92 0.58
C LEU A 53 6.57 19.26 1.88
N GLN A 54 5.62 18.81 2.69
CA GLN A 54 5.92 18.13 3.95
C GLN A 54 6.03 16.59 3.82
N PHE A 55 5.54 16.03 2.71
CA PHE A 55 5.48 14.59 2.43
C PHE A 55 5.39 14.33 0.92
N GLY A 56 5.43 13.05 0.51
CA GLY A 56 5.31 12.63 -0.89
C GLY A 56 6.62 12.64 -1.69
N VAL A 57 7.73 12.99 -1.04
CA VAL A 57 9.10 12.91 -1.57
C VAL A 57 10.00 12.42 -0.43
N LEU A 58 11.09 11.72 -0.78
CA LEU A 58 12.11 11.29 0.18
C LEU A 58 13.26 12.29 0.22
N GLU A 59 13.17 13.24 1.14
CA GLU A 59 14.21 14.25 1.39
C GLU A 59 14.41 14.47 2.90
N ALA A 60 15.63 14.83 3.29
CA ALA A 60 15.96 15.11 4.68
C ALA A 60 15.16 16.33 5.19
N GLY A 61 14.63 16.23 6.40
CA GLY A 61 13.79 17.27 7.01
C GLY A 61 12.30 17.15 6.72
N LEU A 62 11.88 16.27 5.81
CA LEU A 62 10.48 15.97 5.56
C LEU A 62 9.93 14.89 6.51
N LYS A 63 8.60 14.72 6.53
CA LYS A 63 7.98 13.62 7.26
C LYS A 63 8.49 12.29 6.73
N ALA A 64 8.91 11.42 7.65
CA ALA A 64 9.35 10.06 7.34
C ALA A 64 8.13 9.16 7.09
N ASP A 65 7.48 9.39 5.94
CA ASP A 65 6.37 8.61 5.42
C ASP A 65 6.86 7.77 4.23
N MET A 66 7.07 6.48 4.45
CA MET A 66 7.63 5.59 3.42
C MET A 66 7.22 4.14 3.63
N ILE A 67 7.31 3.34 2.57
CA ILE A 67 7.13 1.90 2.61
C ILE A 67 8.45 1.22 2.23
N VAL A 68 8.72 0.08 2.85
CA VAL A 68 9.89 -0.75 2.56
C VAL A 68 9.40 -2.03 1.91
N VAL A 69 9.95 -2.35 0.74
CA VAL A 69 9.71 -3.58 -0.02
C VAL A 69 11.07 -4.16 -0.40
N ASP A 70 11.18 -5.48 -0.39
CA ASP A 70 12.41 -6.24 -0.65
C ASP A 70 12.65 -6.53 -2.14
N HIS A 71 11.78 -6.01 -3.01
CA HIS A 71 11.83 -6.17 -4.46
C HIS A 71 11.64 -4.81 -5.15
N ASN A 72 12.18 -4.69 -6.36
CA ASN A 72 12.14 -3.44 -7.13
C ASN A 72 10.73 -3.17 -7.69
N PRO A 73 9.98 -2.16 -7.20
CA PRO A 73 8.64 -1.86 -7.72
C PRO A 73 8.65 -1.26 -9.12
N LEU A 74 9.81 -0.78 -9.61
CA LEU A 74 9.95 -0.28 -10.98
C LEU A 74 9.92 -1.42 -12.02
N GLU A 75 10.35 -2.62 -11.63
CA GLU A 75 10.26 -3.81 -12.48
C GLU A 75 8.84 -4.39 -12.45
N ASN A 76 8.25 -4.48 -11.25
CA ASN A 76 6.93 -5.04 -11.06
C ASN A 76 6.17 -4.37 -9.91
N LEU A 77 5.23 -3.48 -10.23
CA LEU A 77 4.37 -2.80 -9.25
C LEU A 77 3.59 -3.77 -8.34
N LYS A 78 3.34 -5.00 -8.80
CA LYS A 78 2.63 -6.02 -8.02
C LYS A 78 3.37 -6.42 -6.74
N VAL A 79 4.68 -6.20 -6.65
CA VAL A 79 5.44 -6.46 -5.42
C VAL A 79 4.99 -5.55 -4.26
N LEU A 80 4.20 -4.50 -4.54
CA LEU A 80 3.62 -3.63 -3.51
C LEU A 80 2.34 -4.21 -2.90
N TYR A 81 1.74 -5.27 -3.47
CA TYR A 81 0.59 -5.93 -2.85
C TYR A 81 0.98 -6.47 -1.48
N GLY A 82 0.17 -6.24 -0.44
CA GLY A 82 0.45 -6.75 0.91
C GLY A 82 0.54 -8.27 1.01
N THR A 83 0.06 -8.99 0.00
CA THR A 83 0.16 -10.46 -0.14
C THR A 83 1.35 -10.90 -1.01
N GLY A 84 2.16 -9.98 -1.51
CA GLY A 84 3.18 -10.24 -2.52
C GLY A 84 2.60 -10.60 -3.89
N ALA A 85 3.51 -10.84 -4.85
CA ALA A 85 3.19 -11.20 -6.22
C ALA A 85 3.82 -12.55 -6.61
N PRO A 86 3.14 -13.35 -7.46
CA PRO A 86 3.77 -14.52 -8.05
C PRO A 86 4.91 -14.10 -9.00
N MET A 87 6.06 -14.75 -8.88
CA MET A 87 7.23 -14.57 -9.74
C MET A 87 7.85 -15.94 -10.03
N LEU A 88 8.30 -16.16 -11.26
CA LEU A 88 9.05 -17.36 -11.61
C LEU A 88 10.47 -17.21 -11.08
N ASN A 89 10.95 -18.18 -10.33
CA ASN A 89 12.35 -18.28 -9.97
C ASN A 89 13.10 -18.96 -11.11
N ASP A 90 14.01 -18.22 -11.77
CA ASP A 90 14.74 -18.72 -12.93
C ASP A 90 15.74 -19.84 -12.58
N GLU A 91 16.18 -19.95 -11.31
CA GLU A 91 17.11 -20.99 -10.86
C GLU A 91 16.39 -22.32 -10.58
N THR A 92 15.21 -22.27 -9.96
CA THR A 92 14.45 -23.46 -9.57
C THR A 92 13.40 -23.85 -10.60
N GLY A 93 12.97 -22.90 -11.45
CA GLY A 93 11.84 -23.07 -12.36
C GLY A 93 10.48 -23.08 -11.67
N GLU A 94 10.42 -22.78 -10.38
CA GLU A 94 9.20 -22.82 -9.58
C GLU A 94 8.57 -21.43 -9.42
N LEU A 95 7.25 -21.41 -9.22
CA LEU A 95 6.52 -20.17 -8.93
C LEU A 95 6.62 -19.85 -7.44
N GLU A 96 7.26 -18.72 -7.12
CA GLU A 96 7.40 -18.21 -5.77
C GLU A 96 6.55 -16.96 -5.57
N ARG A 97 6.28 -16.62 -4.30
CA ARG A 97 5.57 -15.40 -3.94
C ARG A 97 6.56 -14.44 -3.31
N VAL A 98 6.81 -13.33 -4.00
CA VAL A 98 7.83 -12.35 -3.66
C VAL A 98 7.23 -10.98 -3.38
N GLY A 99 8.00 -10.10 -2.75
CA GLY A 99 7.54 -8.76 -2.40
C GLY A 99 6.60 -8.78 -1.20
N GLY A 100 5.70 -7.80 -1.21
CA GLY A 100 4.94 -7.41 -0.04
C GLY A 100 5.66 -6.32 0.72
N ILE A 101 4.89 -5.32 1.13
CA ILE A 101 5.40 -4.28 2.04
C ILE A 101 5.88 -5.01 3.30
N THR A 102 7.15 -4.83 3.64
CA THR A 102 7.77 -5.40 4.85
C THR A 102 7.54 -4.46 6.02
N TYR A 103 7.79 -3.16 5.81
CA TYR A 103 7.57 -2.11 6.80
C TYR A 103 6.82 -0.94 6.20
N THR A 104 5.93 -0.37 7.00
CA THR A 104 5.38 0.96 6.76
C THR A 104 5.96 1.88 7.82
N ILE A 105 6.55 2.99 7.41
CA ILE A 105 7.07 4.02 8.31
C ILE A 105 6.15 5.23 8.17
N LYS A 106 5.58 5.68 9.27
CA LYS A 106 4.65 6.80 9.32
C LYS A 106 5.10 7.76 10.41
N ASP A 107 5.36 9.02 10.05
CA ASP A 107 5.89 10.04 10.97
C ASP A 107 7.10 9.54 11.79
N GLY A 108 7.95 8.70 11.18
CA GLY A 108 9.14 8.10 11.81
C GLY A 108 8.87 6.87 12.69
N ILE A 109 7.62 6.48 12.88
CA ILE A 109 7.24 5.27 13.60
C ILE A 109 7.22 4.09 12.63
N VAL A 110 7.93 3.02 12.97
CA VAL A 110 8.04 1.81 12.15
C VAL A 110 6.95 0.81 12.51
N TYR A 111 6.22 0.34 11.51
CA TYR A 111 5.18 -0.68 11.63
C TYR A 111 5.56 -1.90 10.78
N ASP A 112 5.50 -3.08 11.40
CA ASP A 112 5.63 -4.35 10.68
C ASP A 112 4.32 -4.64 9.92
N ALA A 113 4.38 -4.57 8.60
CA ALA A 113 3.20 -4.71 7.76
C ALA A 113 2.65 -6.14 7.75
N LYS A 114 3.51 -7.16 7.93
CA LYS A 114 3.09 -8.56 8.00
C LYS A 114 2.31 -8.82 9.28
N LYS A 115 2.79 -8.29 10.41
CA LYS A 115 2.09 -8.36 11.69
C LYS A 115 0.74 -7.65 11.66
N LEU A 116 0.67 -6.45 11.07
CA LEU A 116 -0.60 -5.73 10.90
C LEU A 116 -1.61 -6.55 10.08
N LEU A 117 -1.15 -7.21 9.02
CA LEU A 117 -2.01 -8.04 8.19
C LEU A 117 -2.51 -9.29 8.93
N GLU A 118 -1.68 -9.91 9.76
CA GLU A 118 -2.08 -11.01 10.65
C GLU A 118 -3.12 -10.58 11.69
N ASP A 119 -2.92 -9.42 12.31
CA ASP A 119 -3.87 -8.85 13.27
C ASP A 119 -5.24 -8.61 12.61
N VAL A 120 -5.26 -8.06 11.40
CA VAL A 120 -6.49 -7.89 10.61
C VAL A 120 -7.15 -9.24 10.29
N ARG A 121 -6.38 -10.25 9.87
CA ARG A 121 -6.93 -11.60 9.63
C ARG A 121 -7.61 -12.17 10.86
N ARG A 122 -6.98 -12.01 12.03
CA ARG A 122 -7.56 -12.46 13.31
C ARG A 122 -8.85 -11.72 13.63
N MET A 123 -8.88 -10.39 13.49
CA MET A 123 -10.10 -9.59 13.69
C MET A 123 -11.25 -10.05 12.78
N VAL A 124 -10.97 -10.38 11.50
CA VAL A 124 -11.96 -10.89 10.56
C VAL A 124 -12.45 -12.30 10.96
N ALA A 125 -11.55 -13.18 11.39
CA ALA A 125 -11.90 -14.52 11.86
C ALA A 125 -12.81 -14.45 13.10
N ASP A 126 -12.46 -13.60 14.08
CA ASP A 126 -13.24 -13.40 15.31
C ASP A 126 -14.61 -12.76 15.02
N ALA A 127 -14.69 -11.86 14.03
CA ALA A 127 -15.96 -11.30 13.59
C ALA A 127 -16.86 -12.35 12.92
N LYS A 128 -16.30 -13.20 12.05
CA LYS A 128 -17.04 -14.29 11.40
C LYS A 128 -17.55 -15.31 12.42
N ALA A 129 -16.71 -15.70 13.38
CA ALA A 129 -17.10 -16.65 14.43
C ALA A 129 -18.29 -16.13 15.25
N ARG A 130 -18.27 -14.84 15.64
CA ARG A 130 -19.38 -14.19 16.35
C ARG A 130 -20.67 -14.14 15.53
N SER A 131 -20.57 -13.81 14.24
CA SER A 131 -21.74 -13.76 13.37
C SER A 131 -22.43 -15.11 13.16
N ILE A 132 -21.69 -16.22 13.27
CA ILE A 132 -22.25 -17.57 13.15
C ILE A 132 -22.99 -17.96 14.43
N THR A 133 -22.42 -17.68 15.60
CA THR A 133 -23.08 -17.97 16.89
C THR A 133 -24.36 -17.17 17.12
N ASP A 134 -24.46 -15.95 16.58
CA ASP A 134 -25.67 -15.13 16.68
C ASP A 134 -26.81 -15.63 15.77
N GLN A 135 -26.51 -16.39 14.72
CA GLN A 135 -27.54 -16.98 13.83
C GLN A 135 -28.06 -18.34 14.31
N GLU A 136 -27.29 -19.06 15.14
CA GLU A 136 -27.74 -20.33 15.74
C GLU A 136 -28.60 -20.15 17.00
N GLY A 137 -28.65 -18.94 17.57
CA GLY A 137 -29.44 -18.63 18.77
C GLY A 137 -30.87 -18.13 18.54
N ASP A 138 -31.31 -17.99 17.29
CA ASP A 138 -32.63 -17.42 16.91
C ASP A 138 -33.60 -18.48 16.34
N HIS A 139 -33.41 -19.75 16.70
CA HIS A 139 -34.25 -20.89 16.31
C HIS A 139 -34.80 -21.68 17.51
#